data_AF-A0A383CPK8-F1
#
_entry.id   AF-A0A383CPK8-F1
#
_cell.length_a   1.000
_cell.length_b   1.000
_cell.length_c   1.000
_cell.angle_alpha   90.00
_cell.angle_beta   90.00
_cell.angle_gamma   90.00
#
_symmetry.space_group_name_H-M   'P 1'
#
loop_
_entity.id
_entity.type
_entity.pdbx_description
1 polymer ?
#
loop_
_entity_poly.entity_id
_entity_poly.type
_entity_poly.pdbx_seq_one_letter_code
_entity_poly.pdbx_strand_id
1 'polypeptide(L)' 'MDTKFGLHHYSDEDYKEVFWLKNKSSISKNCIRHSELEDIKKIRHQRHRNGENVTVTDYIVTKNDALEKVEEKDGN' A
#
# COMPACT_ATOMS: atom_id res chain seq x y z
N MET A 1 4.64 10.35 1.24
CA MET A 1 4.92 8.94 1.55
C MET A 1 4.75 8.76 3.05
N ASP A 2 3.93 7.80 3.45
CA ASP A 2 3.65 7.45 4.84
C ASP A 2 4.09 6.00 5.11
N THR A 3 4.69 5.76 6.27
CA THR A 3 5.12 4.45 6.73
C THR A 3 4.22 3.88 7.82
N LYS A 4 3.24 4.66 8.29
CA LYS A 4 2.27 4.27 9.33
C LYS A 4 1.02 3.67 8.69
N PHE A 5 1.17 2.50 8.08
CA PHE A 5 0.07 1.78 7.44
C PHE A 5 -1.19 1.61 8.31
N GLY A 6 -1.04 1.49 9.63
CA GLY A 6 -2.17 1.39 10.57
C GLY A 6 -3.00 2.68 10.74
N LEU A 7 -2.56 3.82 10.20
CA LEU A 7 -3.39 5.03 10.14
C LEU A 7 -4.35 5.00 8.95
N HIS A 8 -4.11 4.14 7.96
CA HIS A 8 -4.91 3.99 6.75
C HIS A 8 -5.90 2.85 6.93
N HIS A 9 -7.10 3.01 6.38
CA HIS A 9 -8.15 2.00 6.46
C HIS A 9 -8.58 1.55 5.07
N TYR A 10 -8.58 0.24 4.84
CA TYR A 10 -9.03 -0.37 3.59
C TYR A 10 -10.11 -1.41 3.89
N SER A 11 -10.77 -1.94 2.86
CA SER A 11 -11.72 -3.04 3.07
C SER A 11 -10.99 -4.31 3.54
N ASP A 12 -11.73 -5.24 4.16
CA ASP A 12 -11.16 -6.53 4.56
C ASP A 12 -10.57 -7.31 3.38
N GLU A 13 -11.15 -7.18 2.19
CA GLU A 13 -10.66 -7.79 0.96
C GLU A 13 -9.36 -7.13 0.48
N ASP A 14 -9.30 -5.80 0.50
CA ASP A 14 -8.10 -5.04 0.13
C ASP A 14 -6.93 -5.32 1.07
N TYR A 15 -7.20 -5.41 2.38
CA TYR A 15 -6.18 -5.82 3.35
C TYR A 15 -5.64 -7.22 3.07
N LYS A 16 -6.50 -8.18 2.67
CA LYS A 16 -6.05 -9.52 2.28
C LYS A 16 -5.13 -9.43 1.06
N GLU A 17 -5.49 -8.67 0.03
CA GLU A 17 -4.64 -8.52 -1.16
C GLU A 17 -3.28 -7.89 -0.84
N VAL A 18 -3.27 -6.83 -0.03
CA VAL A 18 -2.02 -6.19 0.44
C VAL A 18 -1.17 -7.16 1.25
N PHE A 19 -1.80 -8.00 2.08
CA PHE A 19 -1.10 -9.02 2.85
C PHE A 19 -0.45 -10.09 1.95
N TRP A 20 -1.15 -10.54 0.91
CA TRP A 20 -0.65 -11.55 -0.04
C TRP A 20 0.30 -11.00 -1.12
N LEU A 21 0.50 -9.69 -1.17
CA LEU A 21 1.40 -9.03 -2.11
C LEU A 21 2.84 -9.60 -2.01
N LYS A 22 3.50 -9.73 -3.18
CA LYS A 22 4.91 -10.15 -3.27
C LYS A 22 5.82 -9.07 -2.68
N ASN A 23 7.02 -9.47 -2.25
CA ASN A 23 8.01 -8.53 -1.74
C ASN A 23 8.41 -7.50 -2.82
N LYS A 24 8.51 -6.24 -2.44
CA LYS A 24 8.84 -5.07 -3.28
C LYS A 24 7.81 -4.74 -4.36
N SER A 25 6.67 -5.43 -4.37
CA SER A 25 5.54 -5.09 -5.25
C SER A 25 4.67 -4.02 -4.61
N SER A 26 3.91 -3.32 -5.45
CA SER A 26 2.93 -2.31 -5.07
C SER A 26 1.55 -2.65 -5.61
N ILE A 27 0.51 -2.16 -4.94
CA ILE A 27 -0.88 -2.24 -5.35
C ILE A 27 -1.58 -0.94 -4.99
N SER A 28 -2.48 -0.47 -5.86
CA SER A 28 -3.28 0.74 -5.61
C SER A 28 -4.61 0.35 -5.00
N LYS A 29 -4.96 0.94 -3.86
CA LYS A 29 -6.20 0.67 -3.13
C LYS A 29 -6.86 1.95 -2.65
N ASN A 30 -8.17 1.94 -2.58
CA ASN A 30 -8.93 3.08 -2.08
C ASN A 30 -8.94 3.07 -0.56
N CYS A 31 -8.31 4.07 0.06
CA CYS A 31 -8.34 4.26 1.49
C CYS A 31 -9.72 4.77 1.90
N ILE A 32 -10.47 3.98 2.65
CA ILE A 32 -11.81 4.31 3.15
C ILE A 32 -11.73 5.50 4.11
N ARG A 33 -10.70 5.54 4.97
CA ARG A 33 -10.55 6.61 5.98
C ARG A 33 -10.32 7.98 5.36
N HIS A 34 -9.50 8.03 4.31
CA HIS A 34 -9.11 9.28 3.66
C HIS A 34 -9.88 9.54 2.35
N SER A 35 -10.68 8.57 1.89
CA SER A 35 -11.42 8.61 0.63
C SER A 35 -10.53 8.96 -0.56
N GLU A 36 -9.31 8.42 -0.58
CA GLU A 36 -8.30 8.68 -1.61
C GLU A 36 -7.67 7.39 -2.11
N LEU A 37 -7.22 7.39 -3.37
CA LEU A 37 -6.46 6.27 -3.93
C LEU A 37 -5.02 6.33 -3.41
N GLU A 38 -4.55 5.23 -2.87
CA GLU A 38 -3.21 5.12 -2.30
C GLU A 38 -2.48 3.90 -2.87
N ASP A 39 -1.22 4.09 -3.23
CA ASP A 39 -0.30 3.03 -3.59
C ASP A 39 0.37 2.45 -2.35
N ILE A 40 0.16 1.16 -2.12
CA ILE A 40 0.70 0.43 -0.99
C ILE A 40 1.81 -0.49 -1.50
N LYS A 41 3.04 -0.28 -1.03
CA LYS A 41 4.21 -1.10 -1.35
C LYS A 41 4.60 -1.96 -0.16
N LYS A 42 4.69 -3.28 -0.36
CA LYS A 42 5.16 -4.21 0.68
C LYS A 42 6.67 -4.40 0.59
N ILE A 43 7.36 -4.22 1.70
CA ILE A 43 8.81 -4.44 1.80
C ILE A 43 9.08 -5.43 2.92
N ARG A 44 9.60 -6.60 2.56
CA ARG A 44 10.07 -7.62 3.49
C ARG A 44 11.59 -7.64 3.47
N HIS A 45 12.20 -7.47 4.64
CA HIS A 45 13.65 -7.48 4.80
C HIS A 45 14.06 -8.18 6.10
N GLN A 46 15.32 -8.62 6.17
CA GLN A 46 15.89 -9.19 7.39
C GLN A 46 16.52 -8.07 8.22
N ARG A 47 16.26 -8.09 9.52
CA ARG A 47 16.87 -7.19 10.49
C ARG A 47 17.57 -8.04 11.54
N HIS A 48 18.85 -7.75 11.76
CA HIS A 48 19.59 -8.38 12.84
C HIS A 48 19.25 -7.67 14.15
N ARG A 49 18.69 -8.40 15.12
CA ARG A 49 18.40 -7.88 16.45
C ARG A 49 18.83 -8.91 17.47
N ASN A 50 19.72 -8.50 18.37
CA ASN A 50 20.16 -9.31 19.51
C ASN A 50 20.74 -10.71 19.15
N GLY A 51 21.42 -10.82 18.00
CA GLY A 51 22.01 -12.09 17.54
C GLY A 51 21.08 -12.95 16.68
N GLU A 52 19.84 -12.53 16.46
CA GLU A 52 18.86 -13.25 15.64
C GLU A 52 18.46 -12.45 14.39
N ASN A 53 18.23 -13.18 13.29
CA ASN A 53 17.68 -12.62 12.07
C ASN A 53 16.15 -12.62 12.16
N VAL A 54 15.57 -11.44 12.34
CA VAL A 54 14.11 -11.26 12.35
C VAL A 54 13.67 -10.79 10.96
N THR A 55 12.61 -11.40 10.44
CA THR A 55 11.98 -10.91 9.21
C THR A 55 10.99 -9.81 9.57
N VAL A 56 11.20 -8.61 9.01
CA VAL A 56 10.32 -7.45 9.19
C VAL A 56 9.56 -7.21 7.89
N THR A 57 8.28 -6.87 8.00
CA THR A 57 7.45 -6.45 6.88
C THR A 57 6.97 -5.03 7.12
N ASP A 58 7.38 -4.11 6.24
CA ASP A 58 6.91 -2.74 6.22
C ASP A 58 5.97 -2.52 5.04
N TYR A 59 5.06 -1.57 5.21
CA TYR A 59 4.16 -1.10 4.16
C TYR A 59 4.37 0.40 4.00
N ILE A 60 4.71 0.82 2.78
CA ILE A 60 4.86 2.23 2.42
C ILE A 60 3.63 2.63 1.62
N VAL A 61 2.94 3.65 2.10
CA VAL A 61 1.75 4.23 1.47
C VAL A 61 2.14 5.52 0.77
N THR A 62 1.72 5.68 -0.48
CA THR A 62 1.90 6.92 -1.25
C THR A 62 0.56 7.31 -1.83
N LYS A 63 0.21 8.60 -1.77
CA LYS A 63 -1.00 9.09 -2.44
C LYS A 63 -0.84 8.90 -3.94
N ASN A 64 -1.85 8.33 -4.57
CA ASN A 64 -1.88 8.11 -6.00
C ASN A 64 -2.77 9.16 -6.63
N ASP A 65 -2.14 10.22 -7.15
CA ASP A 65 -2.84 11.34 -7.79
C ASP A 65 -3.37 10.97 -9.20
N ALA A 66 -3.23 9.72 -9.66
CA ALA A 66 -3.62 9.31 -11.01
C ALA A 66 -5.15 9.24 -11.24
N LEU A 67 -5.96 9.41 -10.20
CA LEU A 67 -7.42 9.55 -10.35
C LEU A 67 -7.82 10.78 -11.19
N GLU A 68 -6.96 11.79 -11.35
CA GLU A 68 -7.26 12.96 -12.19
C GLU A 68 -7.18 12.70 -13.71
N LYS A 69 -6.69 11.53 -14.18
CA LYS A 69 -6.40 11.31 -15.61
C LYS A 69 -7.33 10.36 -16.37
N VAL A 70 -8.36 9.80 -15.73
CA VAL A 70 -9.23 8.80 -16.37
C VAL A 70 -10.57 9.39 -16.85
N GLU A 71 -10.92 10.63 -16.51
CA GLU A 71 -12.21 11.24 -16.91
C GLU A 71 -12.20 11.96 -18.28
N GLU A 72 -11.11 11.94 -19.05
CA GLU A 72 -11.10 12.45 -20.43
C GLU A 72 -10.73 11.36 -21.46
N LYS A 73 -11.73 10.56 -21.84
CA LYS A 73 -11.92 9.77 -23.09
C LYS A 73 -12.94 8.69 -22.75
N ASP A 74 -14.19 8.71 -23.21
CA ASP A 74 -14.63 8.92 -24.58
C ASP A 74 -16.01 9.59 -24.60
N GLY A 75 -16.09 10.71 -25.30
CA GLY A 75 -17.33 11.45 -25.51
C GLY A 75 -17.16 12.42 -26.67
N ASN A 76 -17.03 11.89 -27.90
CA ASN A 76 -17.60 12.43 -29.14
C ASN A 76 -17.33 11.49 -30.32
#